data_AF-A0A9R0EYC3-F1
#
_entry.id   AF-A0A9R0EYC3-F1
#
_cell.length_a   1.000
_cell.length_b   1.000
_cell.length_c   1.000
_cell.angle_alpha   90.00
_cell.angle_beta   90.00
_cell.angle_gamma   90.00
#
_symmetry.space_group_name_H-M   'P 1'
#
loop_
_entity.id
_entity.type
_entity.pdbx_description
1 polymer ?
#
loop_
_entity_poly.entity_id
_entity_poly.type
_entity_poly.pdbx_seq_one_letter_code
_entity_poly.pdbx_strand_id
1 'polypeptide(L)'
;MYFTVISNHPTLKVADFGMARDFDIPYQQYTPVMVTRWYRAPELLLRSKTYGTPIHMGSVGCIFAELMNLQPLFPGSSEINQLKIIFEVLGTPSDTVWPGYSKLTLASNVIFDEFPSGGLRKKINQDLLSDNGFSLLLELLTYDPSMRATSTEALLHPYFDEQPLAVEPAMFMTSLWSEYSSSDTGNDQQYSGSDTWYDEQYSRTDTADDLTSASSSSVGTSDNDDGAT
;
A
#
# COMPACT_ATOMS: atom_id res chain seq x y z
N MET A 1 4.47 -3.42 -0.81
CA MET A 1 3.19 -3.20 -1.49
C MET A 1 3.40 -2.04 -2.41
N TYR A 2 3.25 -2.24 -3.72
CA TYR A 2 3.27 -1.16 -4.71
C TYR A 2 1.84 -0.97 -5.17
N PHE A 3 1.36 0.28 -5.17
CA PHE A 3 0.08 0.62 -5.79
C PHE A 3 0.32 0.96 -7.25
N THR A 4 -0.55 0.49 -8.15
CA THR A 4 -0.51 0.86 -9.56
C THR A 4 -1.87 1.40 -9.96
N VAL A 5 -1.89 2.62 -10.51
CA VAL A 5 -3.06 3.17 -11.20
C VAL A 5 -3.11 2.53 -12.58
N ILE A 6 -4.20 1.84 -12.93
CA ILE A 6 -4.38 1.31 -14.28
C ILE A 6 -5.07 2.38 -15.13
N SER A 7 -4.44 2.78 -16.23
CA SER A 7 -4.68 4.02 -16.98
C SER A 7 -6.07 4.26 -17.56
N ASN A 8 -6.96 3.25 -17.59
CA ASN A 8 -8.23 3.38 -18.31
C ASN A 8 -9.45 3.60 -17.39
N HIS A 9 -9.27 3.43 -16.08
CA HIS A 9 -10.24 3.82 -15.05
C HIS A 9 -9.47 4.28 -13.80
N PRO A 10 -9.82 5.39 -13.16
CA PRO A 10 -9.15 5.91 -11.95
C PRO A 10 -9.49 5.06 -10.70
N THR A 11 -9.29 3.76 -10.82
CA THR A 11 -9.45 2.78 -9.77
C THR A 11 -8.07 2.39 -9.26
N LEU A 12 -7.83 2.63 -7.98
CA LEU A 12 -6.63 2.17 -7.30
C LEU A 12 -6.66 0.64 -7.20
N LYS A 13 -5.61 -0.02 -7.68
CA LYS A 13 -5.45 -1.48 -7.55
C LYS A 13 -4.16 -1.78 -6.81
N VAL A 14 -4.26 -2.71 -5.85
CA VAL A 14 -3.08 -3.30 -5.20
C VAL A 14 -2.41 -4.20 -6.23
N ALA A 15 -1.09 -4.04 -6.39
CA ALA A 15 -0.30 -4.83 -7.30
C ALA A 15 0.87 -5.50 -6.56
N ASP A 16 1.58 -6.35 -7.29
CA ASP A 16 2.76 -7.09 -6.82
C ASP A 16 2.48 -7.97 -5.59
N PHE A 17 1.86 -9.12 -5.87
CA PHE A 17 1.63 -10.19 -4.90
C PHE A 17 2.82 -11.17 -4.82
N GLY A 18 4.01 -10.82 -5.34
CA GLY A 18 5.18 -11.73 -5.36
C GLY A 18 5.59 -12.20 -3.95
N MET A 19 5.24 -11.42 -2.93
CA MET A 19 5.48 -11.74 -1.51
C MET A 19 4.22 -12.07 -0.71
N ALA A 20 3.06 -12.22 -1.36
CA ALA A 20 1.85 -12.70 -0.71
C ALA A 20 2.01 -14.15 -0.24
N ARG A 21 1.33 -14.50 0.85
CA ARG A 21 1.39 -15.82 1.48
C ARG A 21 0.02 -16.20 2.02
N ASP A 22 -0.27 -17.49 2.06
CA ASP A 22 -1.51 -18.03 2.63
C ASP A 22 -1.51 -17.93 4.15
N PHE A 23 -2.70 -17.73 4.72
CA PHE A 23 -2.92 -17.58 6.16
C PHE A 23 -2.67 -18.86 6.97
N ASP A 24 -2.84 -20.03 6.35
CA ASP A 24 -2.83 -21.33 7.03
C ASP A 24 -1.42 -21.88 7.28
N ILE A 25 -0.37 -21.16 6.86
CA ILE A 25 1.01 -21.53 7.13
C ILE A 25 1.43 -20.86 8.44
N PRO A 26 1.77 -21.62 9.50
CA PRO A 26 2.12 -21.04 10.80
C PRO A 26 3.26 -20.03 10.64
N TYR A 27 3.14 -18.89 11.33
CA TYR A 27 4.06 -17.75 11.30
C TYR A 27 5.48 -18.13 11.77
N GLN A 28 6.23 -18.89 10.97
CA GLN A 28 7.61 -19.26 11.23
C GLN A 28 8.55 -18.20 10.70
N GLN A 29 9.69 -18.02 11.39
CA GLN A 29 10.76 -17.06 11.10
C GLN A 29 10.99 -16.85 9.60
N TYR A 30 10.43 -15.76 9.08
CA TYR A 30 10.44 -15.48 7.67
C TYR A 30 11.77 -14.88 7.23
N THR A 31 12.17 -15.18 6.00
CA THR A 31 13.35 -14.63 5.35
C THR A 31 13.23 -13.10 5.27
N PRO A 32 14.29 -12.33 5.57
CA PRO A 32 14.29 -10.89 5.37
C PRO A 32 14.26 -10.60 3.86
N VAL A 33 13.05 -10.48 3.29
CA VAL A 33 12.86 -10.20 1.87
C VAL A 33 13.14 -8.72 1.58
N MET A 34 13.88 -8.48 0.49
CA MET A 34 14.11 -7.17 -0.12
C MET A 34 12.80 -6.53 -0.58
N VAL A 35 12.26 -5.63 0.25
CA VAL A 35 11.19 -4.70 -0.09
C VAL A 35 11.63 -3.33 0.43
N THR A 36 11.12 -2.23 -0.12
CA THR A 36 11.45 -0.89 0.36
C THR A 36 11.21 -0.79 1.86
N ARG A 37 12.29 -0.64 2.63
CA ARG A 37 12.31 -0.70 4.10
C ARG A 37 11.39 0.34 4.74
N TRP A 38 11.16 1.45 4.04
CA TRP A 38 10.46 2.64 4.53
C TRP A 38 9.03 2.38 5.01
N TYR A 39 8.41 1.31 4.52
CA TYR A 39 7.03 0.94 4.83
C TYR A 39 6.92 -0.27 5.76
N ARG A 40 8.03 -0.78 6.29
CA ARG A 40 8.01 -1.95 7.19
C ARG A 40 7.54 -1.55 8.58
N ALA A 41 6.61 -2.33 9.12
CA ALA A 41 6.12 -2.14 10.48
C ALA A 41 7.22 -2.39 11.54
N PRO A 42 7.17 -1.71 12.71
CA PRO A 42 8.21 -1.78 13.74
C PRO A 42 8.52 -3.21 14.22
N GLU A 43 7.52 -4.08 14.33
CA GLU A 43 7.66 -5.47 14.78
C GLU A 43 8.51 -6.34 13.85
N LEU A 44 8.52 -6.05 12.55
CA LEU A 44 9.40 -6.73 11.60
C LEU A 44 10.84 -6.28 11.79
N LEU A 45 11.06 -4.97 11.97
CA LEU A 45 12.38 -4.38 12.18
C LEU A 45 12.98 -4.79 13.54
N LEU A 46 12.13 -4.91 14.57
CA LEU A 46 12.50 -5.35 15.92
C LEU A 46 12.62 -6.87 16.06
N ARG A 47 12.42 -7.60 14.96
CA ARG A 47 12.57 -9.06 14.87
C ARG A 47 11.66 -9.79 15.86
N SER A 48 10.39 -9.41 15.87
CA SER A 48 9.34 -10.20 16.52
C SER A 48 9.31 -11.61 15.93
N LYS A 49 9.15 -12.61 16.79
CA LYS A 49 9.06 -14.02 16.37
C LYS A 49 7.73 -14.34 15.68
N THR A 50 6.72 -13.54 15.95
CA THR A 50 5.36 -13.68 15.44
C THR A 50 4.89 -12.34 14.90
N TYR A 51 4.25 -12.36 13.74
CA TYR A 51 3.59 -11.21 13.14
C TYR A 51 2.40 -11.69 12.32
N GLY A 52 1.51 -10.79 11.93
CA GLY A 52 0.31 -11.15 11.19
C GLY A 52 -0.14 -10.03 10.25
N THR A 53 -1.43 -10.00 9.94
CA THR A 53 -2.04 -8.96 9.09
C THR A 53 -1.75 -7.51 9.49
N PRO A 54 -1.57 -7.14 10.78
CA PRO A 54 -1.34 -5.74 11.16
C PRO A 54 -0.08 -5.12 10.54
N ILE A 55 0.90 -5.93 10.10
CA ILE A 55 2.10 -5.40 9.42
C ILE A 55 1.73 -4.58 8.18
N HIS A 56 0.64 -4.95 7.50
CA HIS A 56 0.18 -4.28 6.29
C HIS A 56 -0.49 -2.94 6.64
N MET A 57 -1.21 -2.87 7.75
CA MET A 57 -1.84 -1.62 8.20
C MET A 57 -0.80 -0.56 8.60
N GLY A 58 0.33 -1.00 9.18
CA GLY A 58 1.48 -0.12 9.41
C GLY A 58 2.06 0.44 8.10
N SER A 59 2.14 -0.38 7.05
CA SER A 59 2.54 0.09 5.71
C SER A 59 1.53 1.09 5.12
N VAL A 60 0.22 0.85 5.29
CA VAL A 60 -0.83 1.77 4.85
C VAL A 60 -0.69 3.12 5.56
N GLY A 61 -0.42 3.14 6.87
CA GLY A 61 -0.14 4.38 7.59
C GLY A 61 1.07 5.14 7.03
N CYS A 62 2.15 4.43 6.67
CA CYS A 62 3.32 5.05 6.05
C CYS A 62 2.99 5.69 4.69
N ILE A 63 2.20 5.00 3.85
CA ILE A 63 1.80 5.50 2.54
C ILE A 63 0.83 6.67 2.68
N PHE A 64 -0.11 6.60 3.64
CA PHE A 64 -1.03 7.69 3.91
C PHE A 64 -0.28 8.97 4.32
N ALA A 65 0.70 8.86 5.23
CA ALA A 65 1.55 9.99 5.59
C ALA A 65 2.39 10.51 4.41
N GLU A 66 2.89 9.63 3.54
CA GLU A 66 3.63 10.03 2.34
C GLU A 66 2.74 10.79 1.35
N LEU A 67 1.47 10.39 1.18
CA LEU A 67 0.52 11.13 0.34
C LEU A 67 0.27 12.55 0.86
N MET A 68 0.21 12.73 2.18
CA MET A 68 0.00 14.05 2.79
C MET A 68 1.22 14.97 2.69
N ASN A 69 2.42 14.38 2.62
CA ASN A 69 3.69 15.12 2.66
C ASN A 69 4.45 15.14 1.34
N LEU A 70 4.03 14.34 0.36
CA LEU A 70 4.75 14.01 -0.88
C LEU A 70 6.19 13.53 -0.65
N GLN A 71 6.49 13.05 0.55
CA GLN A 71 7.79 12.60 1.00
C GLN A 71 7.62 11.39 1.93
N PRO A 72 8.50 10.39 1.84
CA PRO A 72 8.40 9.19 2.68
C PRO A 72 8.51 9.56 4.16
N LEU A 73 7.62 8.99 4.98
CA LEU A 73 7.59 9.26 6.43
C LEU A 73 8.86 8.77 7.14
N PHE A 74 9.37 7.59 6.73
CA PHE A 74 10.50 6.93 7.38
C PHE A 74 11.60 6.51 6.36
N PRO A 75 12.39 7.44 5.81
CA PRO A 75 13.38 7.13 4.77
C PRO A 75 14.71 6.59 5.32
N GLY A 76 14.68 5.43 5.99
CA GLY A 76 15.87 4.85 6.63
C GLY A 76 16.86 4.17 5.68
N SER A 77 18.14 4.47 5.84
CA SER A 77 19.26 3.91 5.04
C SER A 77 19.68 2.50 5.47
N SER A 78 19.45 2.14 6.74
CA SER A 78 19.68 0.80 7.32
C SER A 78 18.51 0.39 8.23
N GLU A 79 18.46 -0.85 8.72
CA GLU A 79 17.40 -1.28 9.67
C GLU A 79 17.46 -0.52 11.00
N ILE A 80 18.67 -0.29 11.51
CA ILE A 80 18.87 0.49 12.74
C ILE A 80 18.52 1.96 12.51
N ASN A 81 18.92 2.53 11.37
CA ASN A 81 18.56 3.90 11.04
C ASN A 81 17.04 4.05 10.80
N GLN A 82 16.39 3.06 10.20
CA GLN A 82 14.93 3.03 10.05
C GLN A 82 14.23 3.09 11.42
N LEU A 83 14.64 2.25 12.37
CA LEU A 83 14.09 2.26 13.73
C LEU A 83 14.34 3.59 14.44
N LYS A 84 15.54 4.15 14.29
CA LYS A 84 15.85 5.47 14.84
C LYS A 84 14.90 6.55 14.31
N ILE A 85 14.65 6.59 13.00
CA ILE A 85 13.72 7.57 12.41
C ILE A 85 12.28 7.32 12.90
N ILE A 86 11.85 6.06 12.98
CA ILE A 86 10.53 5.71 13.54
C ILE A 86 10.39 6.25 14.96
N PHE A 87 11.40 6.03 15.81
CA PHE A 87 11.38 6.47 17.20
C PHE A 87 11.47 8.00 17.33
N GLU A 88 12.25 8.68 16.49
CA GLU A 88 12.29 10.15 16.43
C GLU A 88 10.92 10.76 16.10
N VAL A 89 10.13 10.09 15.26
CA VAL A 89 8.82 10.59 14.79
C VAL A 89 7.70 10.17 15.74
N LEU A 90 7.63 8.91 16.15
CA LEU A 90 6.52 8.39 16.96
C LEU A 90 6.79 8.45 18.47
N GLY A 91 8.05 8.65 18.88
CA GLY A 91 8.54 8.44 20.24
C GLY A 91 9.06 7.02 20.42
N THR A 92 9.98 6.83 21.38
CA THR A 92 10.51 5.51 21.71
C THR A 92 9.46 4.70 22.48
N PRO A 93 9.09 3.48 22.04
CA PRO A 93 8.10 2.67 22.73
C PRO A 93 8.65 2.14 24.06
N SER A 94 7.72 1.81 24.95
CA SER A 94 7.97 1.17 26.24
C SER A 94 6.99 0.02 26.44
N ASP A 95 7.20 -0.81 27.47
CA ASP A 95 6.25 -1.88 27.81
C ASP A 95 4.85 -1.37 28.23
N THR A 96 4.69 -0.07 28.50
CA THR A 96 3.36 0.52 28.73
C THR A 96 2.62 0.81 27.43
N VAL A 97 3.35 1.20 26.38
CA VAL A 97 2.79 1.49 25.04
C VAL A 97 2.64 0.21 24.23
N TRP A 98 3.56 -0.73 24.39
CA TRP A 98 3.56 -2.02 23.71
C TRP A 98 4.02 -3.12 24.67
N PRO A 99 3.08 -3.83 25.32
CA PRO A 99 3.40 -4.90 26.25
C PRO A 99 4.28 -5.98 25.62
N GLY A 100 5.48 -6.18 26.18
CA GLY A 100 6.45 -7.14 25.67
C GLY A 100 7.48 -6.56 24.70
N TYR A 101 7.47 -5.24 24.46
CA TYR A 101 8.47 -4.54 23.67
C TYR A 101 9.90 -4.88 24.12
N SER A 102 10.18 -4.86 25.42
CA SER A 102 11.53 -5.15 25.96
C SER A 102 12.01 -6.58 25.71
N LYS A 103 11.08 -7.49 25.34
CA LYS A 103 11.37 -8.90 25.05
C LYS A 103 11.59 -9.18 23.56
N LEU A 104 11.37 -8.19 22.70
CA LEU A 104 11.63 -8.33 21.27
C LEU A 104 13.12 -8.50 21.02
N THR A 105 13.46 -9.37 20.07
CA THR A 105 14.85 -9.81 19.84
C THR A 105 15.81 -8.63 19.66
N LEU A 106 15.43 -7.59 18.92
CA LEU A 106 16.34 -6.46 18.73
C LEU A 106 16.31 -5.48 19.91
N ALA A 107 15.13 -5.21 20.48
CA ALA A 107 14.96 -4.32 21.63
C ALA A 107 15.71 -4.82 22.88
N SER A 108 15.80 -6.14 23.07
CA SER A 108 16.51 -6.72 24.21
C SER A 108 18.04 -6.72 24.06
N ASN A 109 18.55 -6.53 22.84
CA ASN A 109 19.99 -6.66 22.52
C ASN A 109 20.65 -5.34 22.12
N VAL A 110 19.87 -4.28 21.89
CA VAL A 110 20.36 -2.98 21.44
C VAL A 110 19.77 -1.88 22.32
N ILE A 111 20.63 -0.97 22.76
CA ILE A 111 20.20 0.24 23.46
C ILE A 111 19.87 1.29 22.39
N PHE A 112 18.63 1.74 22.36
CA PHE A 112 18.17 2.80 21.47
C PHE A 112 18.11 4.14 22.22
N ASP A 113 18.30 5.24 21.49
CA ASP A 113 18.07 6.58 22.01
C ASP A 113 16.58 6.73 22.41
N GLU A 114 16.33 7.49 23.49
CA GLU A 114 14.97 7.82 23.93
C GLU A 114 14.49 9.11 23.28
N PHE A 115 13.32 9.04 22.64
CA PHE A 115 12.65 10.17 22.00
C PHE A 115 11.26 10.36 22.59
N PRO A 116 10.83 11.62 22.86
CA PRO A 116 9.49 11.89 23.35
C PRO A 116 8.43 11.60 22.28
N SER A 117 7.22 11.25 22.71
CA SER A 117 6.07 11.10 21.83
C SER A 117 5.66 12.43 21.18
N GLY A 118 4.97 12.36 20.03
CA GLY A 118 4.35 13.53 19.38
C GLY A 118 5.18 14.20 18.29
N GLY A 119 6.28 13.58 17.84
CA GLY A 119 7.04 14.04 16.67
C GLY A 119 6.22 13.99 15.37
N LEU A 120 5.25 13.07 15.27
CA LEU A 120 4.44 12.85 14.07
C LEU A 120 3.68 14.10 13.64
N ARG A 121 3.04 14.82 14.57
CA ARG A 121 2.28 16.05 14.25
C ARG A 121 3.17 17.13 13.61
N LYS A 122 4.47 17.13 13.90
CA LYS A 122 5.45 18.05 13.29
C LYS A 122 5.92 17.62 11.90
N LYS A 123 5.74 16.34 11.56
CA LYS A 123 6.13 15.77 10.26
C LYS A 123 5.02 15.82 9.23
N ILE A 124 3.76 15.86 9.66
CA ILE A 124 2.61 15.88 8.75
C ILE A 124 2.22 17.31 8.41
N ASN A 125 1.87 17.53 7.14
CA ASN A 125 1.24 18.76 6.68
C ASN A 125 -0.16 18.91 7.29
N GLN A 126 -0.29 19.79 8.28
CA GLN A 126 -1.54 20.02 9.01
C GLN A 126 -2.56 20.84 8.23
N ASP A 127 -2.15 21.48 7.12
CA ASP A 127 -3.08 22.20 6.25
C ASP A 127 -3.84 21.24 5.33
N LEU A 128 -3.31 20.03 5.11
CA LEU A 128 -3.89 19.00 4.25
C LEU A 128 -4.58 17.86 5.04
N LEU A 129 -4.17 17.63 6.28
CA LEU A 129 -4.71 16.55 7.11
C LEU A 129 -5.50 17.11 8.29
N SER A 130 -6.80 16.82 8.32
CA SER A 130 -7.69 17.15 9.44
C SER A 130 -7.30 16.42 10.73
N ASP A 131 -7.94 16.79 11.85
CA ASP A 131 -7.74 16.08 13.11
C ASP A 131 -8.27 14.63 13.05
N ASN A 132 -9.35 14.35 12.31
CA ASN A 132 -9.81 12.98 12.08
C ASN A 132 -8.81 12.20 11.22
N GLY A 133 -8.23 12.81 10.19
CA GLY A 133 -7.20 12.18 9.37
C GLY A 133 -5.94 11.89 10.17
N PHE A 134 -5.56 12.81 11.04
CA PHE A 134 -4.45 12.62 11.97
C PHE A 134 -4.74 11.51 12.99
N SER A 135 -5.97 11.42 13.49
CA SER A 135 -6.41 10.33 14.37
C SER A 135 -6.29 8.96 13.69
N LEU A 136 -6.84 8.83 12.47
CA LEU A 136 -6.71 7.61 11.67
C LEU A 136 -5.24 7.23 11.44
N LEU A 137 -4.40 8.22 11.14
CA LEU A 137 -2.98 8.00 10.94
C LEU A 137 -2.29 7.45 12.20
N LEU A 138 -2.64 7.95 13.39
CA LEU A 138 -2.13 7.42 14.65
C LEU A 138 -2.57 5.97 14.89
N GLU A 139 -3.83 5.63 14.60
CA GLU A 139 -4.35 4.27 14.72
C GLU A 139 -3.63 3.29 13.79
N LEU A 140 -3.34 3.70 12.55
CA LEU A 140 -2.60 2.91 11.57
C LEU A 140 -1.12 2.74 11.94
N LEU A 141 -0.52 3.71 12.62
CA LEU A 141 0.90 3.71 13.04
C LEU A 141 1.12 3.23 14.48
N THR A 142 0.09 2.69 15.13
CA THR A 142 0.19 2.17 16.50
C THR A 142 1.23 1.06 16.59
N TYR A 143 2.11 1.15 17.61
CA TYR A 143 3.22 0.22 17.80
C TYR A 143 2.78 -1.21 18.03
N ASP A 144 1.93 -1.42 19.03
CA ASP A 144 1.41 -2.74 19.37
C ASP A 144 0.54 -3.26 18.22
N PRO A 145 0.94 -4.36 17.55
CA PRO A 145 0.18 -4.91 16.43
C PRO A 145 -1.24 -5.35 16.83
N SER A 146 -1.47 -5.67 18.10
CA SER A 146 -2.80 -6.07 18.60
C SER A 146 -3.76 -4.90 18.81
N MET A 147 -3.23 -3.69 18.94
CA MET A 147 -4.01 -2.45 19.09
C MET A 147 -4.06 -1.61 17.81
N ARG A 148 -3.28 -1.99 16.78
CA ARG A 148 -3.24 -1.30 15.50
C ARG A 148 -4.54 -1.55 14.73
N ALA A 149 -5.14 -0.48 14.19
CA ALA A 149 -6.39 -0.58 13.46
C ALA A 149 -6.33 -1.59 12.31
N THR A 150 -7.35 -2.43 12.23
CA THR A 150 -7.61 -3.32 11.10
C THR A 150 -8.12 -2.54 9.89
N SER A 151 -8.14 -3.17 8.72
CA SER A 151 -8.71 -2.55 7.52
C SER A 151 -10.19 -2.22 7.69
N THR A 152 -10.96 -3.08 8.35
CA THR A 152 -12.38 -2.85 8.61
C THR A 152 -12.60 -1.67 9.54
N GLU A 153 -11.83 -1.56 10.63
CA GLU A 153 -11.93 -0.43 11.55
C GLU A 153 -11.52 0.88 10.88
N ALA A 154 -10.42 0.87 10.11
CA ALA A 154 -9.96 2.04 9.37
C ALA A 154 -11.01 2.52 8.36
N LEU A 155 -11.67 1.62 7.63
CA LEU A 155 -12.73 1.97 6.66
C LEU A 155 -13.96 2.62 7.30
N LEU A 156 -14.21 2.34 8.58
CA LEU A 156 -15.32 2.91 9.36
C LEU A 156 -14.91 4.17 10.14
N HIS A 157 -13.68 4.64 9.97
CA HIS A 157 -13.18 5.80 10.70
C HIS A 157 -13.86 7.09 10.19
N PRO A 158 -14.24 8.04 11.08
CA PRO A 158 -14.92 9.29 10.70
C PRO A 158 -14.23 10.16 9.65
N TYR A 159 -12.93 9.93 9.43
CA TYR A 159 -12.15 10.59 8.38
C TYR A 159 -12.72 10.36 6.98
N PHE A 160 -13.36 9.22 6.72
CA PHE A 160 -13.93 8.94 5.39
C PHE A 160 -15.33 9.53 5.20
N ASP A 161 -15.95 10.04 6.26
CA ASP A 161 -17.30 10.64 6.25
C ASP A 161 -17.26 12.18 6.38
N GLU A 162 -16.09 12.77 6.60
CA GLU A 162 -15.95 14.22 6.73
C GLU A 162 -15.82 14.94 5.39
N GLN A 163 -16.03 16.26 5.39
CA GLN A 163 -15.86 17.09 4.21
C GLN A 163 -14.40 17.54 4.05
N PRO A 164 -13.87 17.64 2.81
CA PRO A 164 -14.53 17.26 1.55
C PRO A 164 -14.57 15.73 1.37
N LEU A 165 -15.68 15.23 0.83
CA LEU A 165 -15.80 13.81 0.49
C LEU A 165 -14.81 13.43 -0.63
N ALA A 166 -14.44 12.15 -0.67
CA ALA A 166 -13.62 11.61 -1.74
C ALA A 166 -14.25 11.86 -3.11
N VAL A 167 -13.43 12.32 -4.07
CA VAL A 167 -13.86 12.54 -5.45
C VAL A 167 -14.23 11.18 -6.06
N GLU A 168 -15.42 11.08 -6.65
CA GLU A 168 -15.82 9.86 -7.34
C GLU A 168 -14.82 9.55 -8.46
N PRO A 169 -14.42 8.27 -8.66
CA PRO A 169 -13.47 7.91 -9.70
C PRO A 169 -13.83 8.51 -11.06
N ALA A 170 -15.10 8.46 -11.48
CA ALA A 170 -15.54 9.01 -12.76
C ALA A 170 -15.21 10.51 -12.95
N MET A 171 -15.14 11.29 -11.86
CA MET A 171 -14.86 12.72 -11.90
C MET A 171 -13.37 13.07 -11.80
N PHE A 172 -12.53 12.13 -11.33
CA PHE A 172 -11.11 12.38 -11.07
C PHE A 172 -10.33 12.85 -12.30
N MET A 173 -10.56 12.21 -13.46
CA MET A 173 -9.88 12.58 -14.72
C MET A 173 -10.35 13.94 -15.23
N THR A 174 -11.64 14.25 -15.07
CA THR A 174 -12.22 15.52 -15.49
C THR A 174 -11.71 16.69 -14.64
N SER A 175 -11.59 16.51 -13.32
CA SER A 175 -11.05 17.55 -12.44
C SER A 175 -9.56 17.79 -12.70
N LEU A 176 -8.78 16.73 -12.91
CA LEU A 176 -7.35 16.85 -13.19
C LEU A 176 -7.08 17.60 -14.50
N TRP A 177 -7.86 17.32 -15.55
CA TRP A 177 -7.74 18.04 -16.82
C TRP A 177 -8.24 19.48 -16.76
N SER A 178 -9.32 19.74 -15.99
CA SER A 178 -9.78 21.11 -15.79
C SER A 178 -8.74 21.98 -15.07
N GLU A 179 -8.06 21.45 -14.06
CA GLU A 179 -6.97 22.16 -13.38
C GLU A 179 -5.76 22.35 -14.29
N TYR A 180 -5.36 21.33 -15.06
CA TYR A 180 -4.28 21.42 -16.04
C TYR A 180 -4.57 22.49 -17.10
N SER A 181 -5.74 22.47 -17.73
CA SER A 181 -6.15 23.46 -18.73
C SER A 181 -6.32 24.87 -18.14
N SER A 182 -6.66 24.99 -16.87
CA SER A 182 -6.75 26.28 -16.18
C SER A 182 -5.37 26.85 -15.83
N SER A 183 -4.36 26.00 -15.68
CA SER A 183 -2.97 26.40 -15.41
C SER A 183 -2.19 26.86 -16.65
N ASP A 184 -2.74 26.65 -17.86
CA ASP A 184 -2.07 26.92 -19.15
C ASP A 184 -2.46 28.25 -19.81
N THR A 185 -3.09 29.19 -19.09
CA THR A 185 -3.44 30.52 -19.65
C THR A 185 -2.25 31.49 -19.73
N GLY A 186 -1.03 31.00 -20.00
CA GLY A 186 0.20 31.75 -19.75
C GLY A 186 1.40 31.46 -20.65
N ASN A 187 1.25 30.95 -21.87
CA ASN A 187 2.17 31.24 -22.98
C ASN A 187 1.63 30.70 -24.31
N ASP A 188 1.01 31.58 -25.11
CA ASP A 188 0.76 31.30 -26.51
C ASP A 188 2.09 31.24 -27.29
N GLN A 189 2.64 30.03 -27.44
CA GLN A 189 3.34 29.65 -28.65
C GLN A 189 2.64 28.45 -29.27
N GLN A 190 1.80 28.78 -30.24
CA GLN A 190 1.10 27.94 -31.20
C GLN A 190 1.91 26.69 -31.61
N TYR A 191 1.68 25.56 -30.95
CA TYR A 191 2.12 24.25 -31.41
C TYR A 191 0.97 23.62 -32.21
N SER A 192 0.97 23.86 -33.53
CA SER A 192 0.09 23.15 -34.45
C SER A 192 0.64 21.74 -34.68
N GLY A 193 0.25 20.80 -33.82
CA GLY A 193 0.50 19.37 -33.99
C GLY A 193 -0.81 18.62 -33.82
N SER A 194 -1.45 18.25 -34.92
CA SER A 194 -2.57 17.31 -34.92
C SER A 194 -2.05 15.93 -34.53
N ASP A 195 -2.11 15.58 -33.24
CA ASP A 195 -1.79 14.24 -32.77
C ASP A 195 -2.97 13.30 -33.04
N THR A 196 -3.08 12.87 -34.29
CA THR A 196 -3.99 11.83 -34.78
C THR A 196 -3.57 10.41 -34.34
N TRP A 197 -2.65 10.28 -33.38
CA TRP A 197 -2.14 9.00 -32.89
C TRP A 197 -3.08 8.27 -31.93
N TYR A 198 -4.04 8.99 -31.32
CA TYR A 198 -4.99 8.41 -30.36
C TYR A 198 -6.22 7.73 -31.00
N ASP A 199 -6.67 8.21 -32.17
CA ASP A 199 -7.89 7.67 -32.82
C ASP A 199 -7.67 6.34 -33.56
N GLU A 200 -6.44 6.03 -33.97
CA GLU A 200 -6.19 4.87 -34.85
C GLU A 200 -6.19 3.51 -34.12
N GLN A 201 -6.02 3.48 -32.79
CA GLN A 201 -5.99 2.23 -32.02
C GLN A 201 -7.35 1.79 -31.47
N TYR A 202 -8.37 2.65 -31.47
CA TYR A 202 -9.69 2.35 -30.88
C TYR A 202 -10.76 1.88 -31.88
N SER A 203 -10.45 1.82 -33.18
CA SER A 203 -11.37 1.27 -34.19
C SER A 203 -11.31 -0.27 -34.33
N ARG A 204 -10.41 -0.94 -33.61
CA ARG A 204 -10.26 -2.40 -33.64
C ARG A 204 -10.23 -2.96 -32.22
N THR A 205 -11.40 -3.09 -31.59
CA THR A 205 -11.78 -4.19 -30.68
C THR A 205 -13.09 -3.88 -29.97
N ASP A 206 -14.14 -3.57 -30.74
CA ASP A 206 -15.51 -3.69 -30.27
C ASP A 206 -16.25 -4.66 -31.20
N THR A 207 -16.16 -5.95 -30.88
CA THR A 207 -17.21 -6.93 -31.18
C THR A 207 -17.17 -8.01 -30.10
N ALA A 208 -17.96 -7.79 -29.05
CA ALA A 208 -18.53 -8.91 -28.31
C ALA A 208 -19.65 -9.49 -29.19
N ASP A 209 -19.48 -10.72 -29.63
CA ASP A 209 -20.47 -11.80 -29.52
C ASP A 209 -19.98 -13.01 -30.33
N ASP A 210 -20.02 -14.18 -29.69
CA ASP A 210 -20.84 -15.31 -30.12
C ASP A 210 -20.17 -16.70 -29.96
N LEU A 211 -21.01 -17.62 -29.46
CA LEU A 211 -20.96 -19.09 -29.56
C LEU A 211 -20.16 -19.92 -28.56
N THR A 212 -20.89 -20.28 -27.50
CA THR A 212 -20.98 -21.65 -26.98
C THR A 212 -21.25 -22.70 -28.07
N SER A 213 -20.75 -23.92 -27.82
CA SER A 213 -21.07 -25.23 -28.43
C SER A 213 -20.15 -25.73 -29.56
N ALA A 214 -19.37 -26.77 -29.24
CA ALA A 214 -19.42 -28.06 -29.93
C ALA A 214 -18.42 -29.04 -29.28
N SER A 215 -18.98 -30.11 -28.72
CA SER A 215 -18.29 -31.31 -28.31
C SER A 215 -17.82 -32.17 -29.49
N SER A 216 -16.77 -32.95 -29.23
CA SER A 216 -16.41 -34.25 -29.81
C SER A 216 -15.96 -34.33 -31.27
N SER A 217 -14.69 -34.72 -31.46
CA SER A 217 -14.29 -35.78 -32.41
C SER A 217 -12.89 -36.33 -32.11
N SER A 218 -12.86 -37.60 -31.70
CA SER A 218 -11.88 -38.66 -32.02
C SER A 218 -10.37 -38.41 -31.90
N VAL A 219 -9.77 -38.90 -30.81
CA VAL A 219 -8.39 -39.39 -30.79
C VAL A 219 -8.39 -40.88 -31.11
N GLY A 220 -7.44 -41.27 -31.96
CA GLY A 220 -7.37 -42.53 -32.68
C GLY A 220 -7.12 -43.77 -31.83
N THR A 221 -7.58 -44.87 -32.42
CA THR A 221 -7.37 -46.28 -32.10
C THR A 221 -5.88 -46.65 -31.99
N SER A 222 -5.54 -47.35 -30.92
CA SER A 222 -4.39 -48.27 -30.88
C SER A 222 -4.85 -49.53 -30.15
N ASP A 223 -5.01 -50.61 -30.91
CA ASP A 223 -5.30 -51.95 -30.42
C ASP A 223 -4.08 -52.86 -30.65
N ASN A 224 -3.96 -53.80 -29.71
CA ASN A 224 -3.25 -55.09 -29.70
C ASN A 224 -1.75 -55.09 -29.31
N ASP A 225 -1.25 -56.04 -28.52
CA ASP A 225 -1.77 -57.08 -27.61
C ASP A 225 -0.50 -57.72 -26.96
N ASP A 226 -0.71 -58.60 -25.98
CA ASP A 226 0.22 -59.60 -25.40
C ASP A 226 1.25 -59.08 -24.38
N GLY A 227 1.39 -59.63 -23.17
CA GLY A 227 0.81 -60.83 -22.56
C GLY A 227 1.64 -61.24 -21.35
N ALA A 228 0.96 -61.81 -20.34
CA ALA A 228 1.43 -62.79 -19.37
C ALA A 228 2.52 -62.43 -18.31
N THR A 229 2.09 -62.66 -17.06
CA THR A 229 2.79 -63.04 -15.82
C THR A 229 3.67 -62.05 -15.09
#